data_AF-A0A8T4WKK8-F1
#
_entry.id   AF-A0A8T4WKK8-F1
#
_cell.length_a   1.000
_cell.length_b   1.000
_cell.length_c   1.000
_cell.angle_alpha   90.00
_cell.angle_beta   90.00
_cell.angle_gamma   90.00
#
_symmetry.space_group_name_H-M   'P 1'
#
loop_
_entity.id
_entity.type
_entity.pdbx_description
1 polymer ?
#
loop_
_entity_poly.entity_id
_entity_poly.type
_entity_poly.pdbx_seq_one_letter_code
_entity_poly.pdbx_strand_id
1 'polypeptide(L)'
;MQITIPAELLTYLIIGAALLIQFMWMWLIRKGRDSYLRDIANLRKPSGTLSKYYHWRISEIGNAVGEGVVFELMLIVAILGIAYLISSISALFQTLPIVLMVVLLSLISIIQGIRRVRSLNQEEQKIFDRLEKAEYKIEEVRDIVENLAQAGTESSGETWFVLFKLATRQTPIGVSIREVLQERAKQLSKKVKKAQLDLPLKEESEGDTGPAIEFE
;
A
#
# COMPACT_ATOMS: atom_id res chain seq x y z
N MET A 1 -15.45 29.63 -35.42
CA MET A 1 -14.16 30.24 -35.05
C MET A 1 -13.30 29.12 -34.46
N GLN A 2 -12.34 28.59 -35.22
CA GLN A 2 -11.44 27.56 -34.69
C GLN A 2 -10.33 28.27 -33.91
N ILE A 3 -10.24 28.01 -32.61
CA ILE A 3 -9.14 28.49 -31.78
C ILE A 3 -7.94 27.61 -32.13
N THR A 4 -6.94 28.18 -32.82
CA THR A 4 -5.69 27.49 -33.13
C THR A 4 -4.80 27.51 -31.89
N ILE A 5 -4.76 26.39 -31.16
CA ILE A 5 -3.84 26.21 -30.03
C ILE A 5 -2.44 25.86 -30.58
N PRO A 6 -1.36 26.50 -30.10
CA PRO A 6 -0.01 26.12 -30.49
C PRO A 6 0.28 24.66 -30.12
N ALA A 7 0.96 23.93 -31.00
CA ALA A 7 1.23 22.49 -30.85
C ALA A 7 1.98 22.14 -29.55
N GLU A 8 2.84 23.06 -29.08
CA GLU A 8 3.54 22.94 -27.81
C GLU A 8 2.57 22.90 -26.61
N LEU A 9 1.58 23.80 -26.60
CA LEU A 9 0.57 23.85 -25.54
C LEU A 9 -0.28 22.58 -25.52
N LEU A 10 -0.67 22.06 -26.69
CA LEU A 10 -1.39 20.79 -26.81
C LEU A 10 -0.57 19.64 -26.19
N THR A 11 0.72 19.58 -26.49
CA THR A 11 1.62 18.57 -25.96
C THR A 11 1.70 18.63 -24.43
N TYR A 12 1.87 19.82 -23.86
CA TYR A 12 1.89 20.00 -22.41
C TYR A 12 0.56 19.63 -21.76
N LEU A 13 -0.57 19.93 -22.40
CA LEU A 13 -1.89 19.54 -21.90
C LEU A 13 -2.08 18.02 -21.88
N ILE A 14 -1.65 17.32 -22.94
CA ILE A 14 -1.69 15.85 -23.00
C ILE A 14 -0.84 15.24 -21.89
N ILE A 15 0.41 15.68 -21.74
CA ILE A 15 1.31 15.18 -20.70
C ILE A 15 0.73 15.48 -19.31
N GLY A 16 0.26 16.71 -19.07
CA GLY A 16 -0.32 17.11 -17.80
C GLY A 16 -1.55 16.30 -17.41
N ALA A 17 -2.45 16.06 -18.36
CA ALA A 17 -3.64 15.24 -18.14
C ALA A 17 -3.28 13.78 -17.86
N ALA A 18 -2.33 13.21 -18.61
CA ALA A 18 -1.86 11.84 -18.38
C ALA A 18 -1.24 11.66 -16.99
N LEU A 19 -0.37 12.59 -16.59
CA LEU A 19 0.25 12.59 -15.26
C LEU A 19 -0.80 12.74 -14.15
N LEU A 20 -1.81 13.59 -14.35
CA LEU A 20 -2.90 13.76 -13.39
C LEU A 20 -3.71 12.46 -13.21
N ILE A 21 -4.07 11.80 -14.32
CA ILE A 21 -4.79 10.51 -14.29
C ILE A 21 -3.94 9.44 -13.59
N GLN A 22 -2.66 9.35 -13.92
CA GLN A 22 -1.72 8.42 -13.28
C GLN A 22 -1.58 8.71 -11.78
N PHE A 23 -1.47 9.97 -11.40
CA PHE A 23 -1.41 10.40 -10.00
C PHE A 23 -2.69 9.99 -9.26
N MET A 24 -3.87 10.27 -9.82
CA MET A 24 -5.15 9.91 -9.21
C MET A 24 -5.27 8.40 -8.98
N TRP A 25 -4.84 7.59 -9.96
CA TRP A 25 -4.84 6.14 -9.84
C TRP A 25 -3.89 5.63 -8.75
N MET A 26 -2.64 6.11 -8.73
CA MET A 26 -1.68 5.75 -7.68
C MET A 26 -2.16 6.19 -6.29
N TRP A 27 -2.77 7.38 -6.20
CA TRP A 27 -3.35 7.89 -4.98
C TRP A 27 -4.50 7.00 -4.49
N LEU A 28 -5.38 6.55 -5.39
CA LEU A 28 -6.48 5.65 -5.07
C LEU A 28 -5.96 4.31 -4.53
N ILE A 29 -4.95 3.72 -5.18
CA ILE A 29 -4.31 2.48 -4.71
C ILE A 29 -3.71 2.66 -3.32
N ARG A 30 -2.98 3.76 -3.09
CA ARG A 30 -2.34 4.06 -1.80
C ARG A 30 -3.40 4.21 -0.71
N LYS A 31 -4.46 4.98 -0.95
CA LYS A 31 -5.56 5.15 -0.01
C LYS A 31 -6.31 3.84 0.26
N GLY A 32 -6.55 3.04 -0.78
CA GLY A 32 -7.09 1.69 -0.68
C GLY A 32 -6.27 0.80 0.25
N ARG A 33 -4.96 0.74 -0.01
CA ARG A 33 -4.01 -0.01 0.82
C ARG A 33 -4.02 0.44 2.27
N ASP A 34 -3.91 1.74 2.52
CA ASP A 34 -3.81 2.27 3.88
C ASP A 34 -5.11 2.01 4.68
N SER A 35 -6.27 2.10 4.01
CA SER A 35 -7.57 1.71 4.59
C SER A 35 -7.63 0.21 4.90
N TYR A 36 -7.15 -0.63 3.98
CA TYR A 36 -7.13 -2.09 4.15
C TYR A 36 -6.18 -2.52 5.25
N LEU A 37 -4.98 -1.93 5.31
CA LEU A 37 -4.00 -2.15 6.37
C LEU A 37 -4.58 -1.86 7.74
N ARG A 38 -5.35 -0.77 7.87
CA ARG A 38 -6.03 -0.42 9.12
C ARG A 38 -7.05 -1.47 9.54
N ASP A 39 -7.82 -2.02 8.60
CA ASP A 39 -8.82 -3.05 8.88
C ASP A 39 -8.14 -4.35 9.34
N ILE A 40 -7.14 -4.83 8.60
CA ILE A 40 -6.46 -6.10 8.94
C ILE A 40 -5.58 -6.00 10.19
N ALA A 41 -4.97 -4.84 10.47
CA ALA A 41 -4.19 -4.62 11.69
C ALA A 41 -5.06 -4.69 12.95
N ASN A 42 -6.35 -4.35 12.83
CA ASN A 42 -7.34 -4.53 13.88
C ASN A 42 -8.05 -5.89 13.82
N LEU A 43 -7.56 -6.82 12.99
CA LEU A 43 -8.10 -8.17 12.80
C LEU A 43 -9.56 -8.17 12.34
N ARG A 44 -9.97 -7.13 11.59
CA ARG A 44 -11.32 -6.97 11.04
C ARG A 44 -11.34 -7.32 9.56
N LYS A 45 -12.51 -7.78 9.09
CA LYS A 45 -12.76 -7.94 7.66
C LYS A 45 -12.81 -6.57 6.97
N PRO A 46 -12.48 -6.50 5.66
CA PRO A 46 -12.55 -5.27 4.87
C PRO A 46 -13.95 -4.65 4.92
N SER A 47 -14.06 -3.45 5.49
CA SER A 47 -15.35 -2.83 5.81
C SER A 47 -15.71 -1.69 4.85
N GLY A 48 -14.78 -0.75 4.65
CA GLY A 48 -14.97 0.41 3.77
C GLY A 48 -14.80 0.09 2.28
N THR A 49 -15.35 0.94 1.42
CA THR A 49 -15.28 0.79 -0.06
C THR A 49 -13.84 0.68 -0.55
N LEU A 50 -12.95 1.56 -0.07
CA LEU A 50 -11.52 1.56 -0.43
C LEU A 50 -10.80 0.31 0.08
N SER A 51 -11.14 -0.16 1.28
CA SER A 51 -10.59 -1.40 1.83
C SER A 51 -11.05 -2.62 1.03
N LYS A 52 -12.33 -2.69 0.66
CA LYS A 52 -12.89 -3.76 -0.17
C LYS A 52 -12.30 -3.77 -1.58
N TYR A 53 -12.13 -2.60 -2.19
CA TYR A 53 -11.44 -2.45 -3.47
C TYR A 53 -10.01 -2.98 -3.40
N TYR A 54 -9.23 -2.58 -2.38
CA TYR A 54 -7.86 -3.06 -2.26
C TYR A 54 -7.81 -4.57 -1.96
N HIS A 55 -8.72 -5.08 -1.14
CA HIS A 55 -8.86 -6.52 -0.89
C HIS A 55 -9.11 -7.30 -2.18
N TRP A 56 -10.05 -6.84 -3.01
CA TRP A 56 -10.34 -7.43 -4.32
C TRP A 56 -9.12 -7.37 -5.23
N ARG A 57 -8.41 -6.23 -5.29
CA ARG A 57 -7.21 -6.07 -6.12
C ARG A 57 -6.13 -7.11 -5.77
N ILE A 58 -5.92 -7.39 -4.49
CA ILE A 58 -4.87 -8.30 -4.02
C ILE A 58 -5.33 -9.74 -3.84
N SER A 59 -6.61 -10.07 -4.04
CA SER A 59 -7.09 -11.43 -3.84
C SER A 59 -6.55 -12.36 -4.92
N GLU A 60 -6.45 -11.86 -6.15
CA GLU A 60 -6.00 -12.60 -7.32
C GLU A 60 -5.12 -11.71 -8.20
N ILE A 61 -4.11 -12.32 -8.82
CA ILE A 61 -3.23 -11.61 -9.77
C ILE A 61 -4.06 -11.09 -10.95
N GLY A 62 -5.09 -11.85 -11.37
CA GLY A 62 -6.01 -11.46 -12.44
C GLY A 62 -6.74 -10.14 -12.19
N ASN A 63 -7.11 -9.85 -10.93
CA ASN A 63 -7.77 -8.59 -10.58
C ASN A 63 -6.82 -7.40 -10.76
N ALA A 64 -5.56 -7.53 -10.33
CA ALA A 64 -4.55 -6.50 -10.51
C ALA A 64 -4.20 -6.27 -12.00
N VAL A 65 -4.17 -7.34 -12.80
CA VAL A 65 -3.99 -7.26 -14.26
C VAL A 65 -5.17 -6.56 -14.91
N GLY A 66 -6.39 -6.99 -14.60
CA GLY A 66 -7.63 -6.42 -15.13
C GLY A 66 -7.76 -4.94 -14.81
N GLU A 67 -7.47 -4.55 -13.56
CA GLU A 67 -7.45 -3.14 -13.18
C GLU A 67 -6.40 -2.33 -13.96
N GLY A 68 -5.21 -2.89 -14.16
CA GLY A 68 -4.15 -2.26 -14.96
C GLY A 68 -4.57 -2.04 -16.41
N VAL A 69 -5.21 -3.03 -17.04
CA VAL A 69 -5.74 -2.92 -18.41
C VAL A 69 -6.83 -1.85 -18.49
N VAL A 70 -7.78 -1.84 -17.54
CA VAL A 70 -8.85 -0.84 -17.50
C VAL A 70 -8.27 0.56 -17.33
N PHE A 71 -7.28 0.74 -16.45
CA PHE A 71 -6.57 2.00 -16.28
C PHE A 71 -5.88 2.45 -17.57
N GLU A 72 -5.18 1.55 -18.26
CA GLU A 72 -4.48 1.87 -19.51
C GLU A 72 -5.45 2.28 -20.62
N LEU A 73 -6.57 1.58 -20.76
CA LEU A 73 -7.61 1.95 -21.72
C LEU A 73 -8.20 3.33 -21.39
N MET A 74 -8.47 3.62 -20.12
CA MET A 74 -8.95 4.94 -19.70
C MET A 74 -7.93 6.04 -20.03
N LEU A 75 -6.64 5.78 -19.81
CA LEU A 75 -5.56 6.71 -20.12
C LEU A 75 -5.50 7.01 -21.62
N ILE A 76 -5.50 5.98 -22.46
CA ILE A 76 -5.48 6.12 -23.93
C ILE A 76 -6.71 6.89 -24.41
N VAL A 77 -7.91 6.52 -23.95
CA VAL A 77 -9.16 7.20 -24.32
C VAL A 77 -9.14 8.66 -23.89
N ALA A 78 -8.63 8.97 -22.69
CA ALA A 78 -8.52 10.35 -22.23
C ALA A 78 -7.56 11.18 -23.09
N ILE A 79 -6.39 10.62 -23.44
CA ILE A 79 -5.41 11.29 -24.30
C ILE A 79 -5.99 11.53 -25.70
N LEU A 80 -6.60 10.51 -26.32
CA LEU A 80 -7.22 10.62 -27.64
C LEU A 80 -8.39 11.60 -27.63
N GLY A 81 -9.21 11.59 -26.58
CA GLY A 81 -10.32 12.52 -26.40
C GLY A 81 -9.86 13.97 -26.31
N ILE A 82 -8.83 14.25 -25.51
CA ILE A 82 -8.23 15.59 -25.40
C ILE A 82 -7.67 16.02 -26.75
N ALA A 83 -6.92 15.15 -27.43
CA ALA A 83 -6.31 15.47 -28.70
C ALA A 83 -7.35 15.72 -29.82
N TYR A 84 -8.44 14.94 -29.85
CA TYR A 84 -9.55 15.11 -30.78
C TYR A 84 -10.34 16.41 -30.52
N LEU A 85 -10.58 16.77 -29.26
CA LEU A 85 -11.33 17.97 -28.91
C LEU A 85 -10.55 19.26 -29.20
N ILE A 86 -9.22 19.22 -29.09
CA ILE A 86 -8.37 20.41 -29.21
C ILE A 86 -7.82 20.59 -30.63
N SER A 87 -7.61 19.51 -31.38
CA SER A 87 -6.83 19.55 -32.62
C SER A 87 -7.39 18.68 -33.75
N SER A 88 -6.76 18.74 -34.92
CA SER A 88 -7.06 17.85 -36.04
C SER A 88 -6.32 16.51 -35.92
N ILE A 89 -6.80 15.49 -36.62
CA ILE A 89 -6.17 14.15 -36.68
C ILE A 89 -4.68 14.20 -37.07
N SER A 90 -4.24 15.24 -37.78
CA SER A 90 -2.83 15.39 -38.15
C SER A 90 -1.93 15.71 -36.94
N ALA A 91 -2.40 16.51 -35.98
CA ALA A 91 -1.62 16.85 -34.78
C ALA A 91 -1.43 15.63 -33.85
N LEU A 92 -2.38 14.69 -33.85
CA LEU A 92 -2.26 13.41 -33.14
C LEU A 92 -0.98 12.65 -33.54
N PHE A 93 -0.67 12.58 -34.84
CA PHE A 93 0.53 11.88 -35.33
C PHE A 93 1.83 12.52 -34.84
N GLN A 94 1.86 13.84 -34.68
CA GLN A 94 3.04 14.54 -34.13
C GLN A 94 3.23 14.26 -32.64
N THR A 95 2.13 14.10 -31.90
CA THR A 95 2.17 13.78 -30.45
C THR A 95 2.36 12.30 -30.15
N LEU A 96 2.25 11.42 -31.16
CA LEU A 96 2.25 9.98 -31.01
C LEU A 96 3.49 9.42 -30.26
N PRO A 97 4.73 9.89 -30.51
CA PRO A 97 5.90 9.43 -29.74
C PRO A 97 5.77 9.72 -28.23
N ILE A 98 5.18 10.87 -27.87
CA ILE A 98 5.00 11.29 -26.49
C ILE A 98 3.91 10.45 -25.82
N VAL A 99 2.79 10.21 -26.53
CA VAL A 99 1.72 9.33 -26.05
C VAL A 99 2.25 7.92 -25.81
N LEU A 100 3.06 7.38 -26.73
CA LEU A 100 3.70 6.08 -26.56
C LEU A 100 4.62 6.06 -25.32
N MET A 101 5.42 7.11 -25.12
CA MET A 101 6.27 7.19 -23.93
C MET A 101 5.46 7.17 -22.63
N VAL A 102 4.37 7.93 -22.57
CA VAL A 102 3.45 7.95 -21.41
C VAL A 102 2.86 6.56 -21.14
N VAL A 103 2.36 5.90 -22.20
CA VAL A 103 1.81 4.53 -22.14
C VAL A 103 2.87 3.52 -21.68
N LEU A 104 4.13 3.65 -22.12
CA LEU A 104 5.20 2.76 -21.66
C LEU A 104 5.49 2.95 -20.16
N LEU A 105 5.49 4.20 -19.67
CA LEU A 105 5.71 4.49 -18.26
C LEU A 105 4.55 4.01 -17.36
N SER A 106 3.30 4.12 -17.84
CA SER A 106 2.14 3.57 -17.14
C SER A 106 2.20 2.04 -17.09
N LEU A 107 2.57 1.38 -18.20
CA LEU A 107 2.76 -0.07 -18.24
C LEU A 107 3.80 -0.56 -17.24
N ILE A 108 4.94 0.14 -17.10
CA ILE A 108 5.95 -0.17 -16.08
C ILE A 108 5.32 -0.11 -14.67
N SER A 109 4.54 0.93 -14.39
CA SER A 109 3.85 1.09 -13.10
C SER A 109 2.84 -0.03 -12.83
N ILE A 110 2.08 -0.44 -13.85
CA ILE A 110 1.15 -1.57 -13.78
C ILE A 110 1.90 -2.87 -13.49
N ILE A 111 2.99 -3.16 -14.22
CA ILE A 111 3.81 -4.37 -14.04
C ILE A 111 4.39 -4.43 -12.62
N GLN A 112 4.90 -3.31 -12.08
CA GLN A 112 5.37 -3.25 -10.70
C GLN A 112 4.25 -3.59 -9.70
N GLY A 113 3.05 -3.06 -9.92
CA GLY A 113 1.86 -3.38 -9.12
C GLY A 113 1.49 -4.86 -9.17
N ILE A 114 1.50 -5.47 -10.36
CA ILE A 114 1.20 -6.89 -10.56
C ILE A 114 2.25 -7.77 -9.87
N ARG A 115 3.55 -7.46 -10.06
CA ARG A 115 4.65 -8.20 -9.40
C ARG A 115 4.50 -8.18 -7.89
N ARG A 116 4.13 -7.04 -7.32
CA ARG A 116 3.86 -6.92 -5.88
C ARG A 116 2.71 -7.82 -5.44
N VAL A 117 1.58 -7.81 -6.16
CA VAL A 117 0.43 -8.69 -5.84
C VAL A 117 0.82 -10.16 -5.98
N ARG A 118 1.61 -10.52 -7.00
CA ARG A 118 2.15 -11.88 -7.16
C ARG A 118 3.02 -12.30 -5.98
N SER A 119 3.93 -11.44 -5.52
CA SER A 119 4.78 -11.72 -4.36
C SER A 119 3.93 -12.00 -3.11
N LEU A 120 2.93 -11.14 -2.86
CA LEU A 120 2.00 -11.31 -1.74
C LEU A 120 1.23 -12.62 -1.81
N ASN A 121 0.74 -13.01 -2.99
CA ASN A 121 0.00 -14.26 -3.16
C ASN A 121 0.90 -15.50 -3.03
N GLN A 122 2.16 -15.42 -3.49
CA GLN A 122 3.13 -16.50 -3.32
C GLN A 122 3.49 -16.69 -1.85
N GLU A 123 3.72 -15.60 -1.12
CA GLU A 123 4.01 -15.65 0.32
C GLU A 123 2.79 -16.13 1.11
N GLU A 124 1.58 -15.72 0.73
CA GLU A 124 0.33 -16.25 1.30
C GLU A 124 0.19 -17.75 1.11
N GLN A 125 0.41 -18.26 -0.10
CA GLN A 125 0.36 -19.69 -0.35
C GLN A 125 1.43 -20.44 0.45
N LYS A 126 2.66 -19.91 0.51
CA LYS A 126 3.75 -20.52 1.26
C LYS A 126 3.45 -20.64 2.76
N ILE A 127 2.92 -19.58 3.38
CA ILE A 127 2.52 -19.61 4.79
C ILE A 127 1.34 -20.56 4.99
N PHE A 128 0.35 -20.52 4.09
CA PHE A 128 -0.80 -21.40 4.16
C PHE A 128 -0.40 -22.87 4.09
N ASP A 129 0.39 -23.26 3.09
CA ASP A 129 0.86 -24.64 2.89
C ASP A 129 1.70 -25.14 4.07
N ARG A 130 2.54 -24.27 4.64
CA ARG A 130 3.34 -24.57 5.83
C ARG A 130 2.46 -24.87 7.04
N LEU A 131 1.43 -24.06 7.27
CA LEU A 131 0.50 -24.22 8.39
C LEU A 131 -0.50 -25.36 8.19
N GLU A 132 -0.87 -25.65 6.94
CA GLU A 132 -1.75 -26.77 6.62
C GLU A 132 -1.08 -28.10 6.95
N LYS A 133 0.21 -28.24 6.62
CA LYS A 133 1.02 -29.45 6.88
C LYS A 133 1.47 -29.59 8.34
N ALA A 134 1.43 -28.52 9.13
CA ALA A 134 1.84 -28.54 10.53
C ALA A 134 0.83 -29.28 11.42
N GLU A 135 1.34 -30.20 12.24
CA GLU A 135 0.58 -30.88 13.30
C GLU A 135 0.08 -29.85 14.34
N TYR A 136 0.99 -28.98 14.81
CA TYR A 136 0.72 -27.93 15.79
C TYR A 136 0.76 -26.53 15.16
N LYS A 137 -0.38 -26.09 14.61
CA LYS A 137 -0.51 -24.80 13.90
C LYS A 137 -0.11 -23.59 14.73
N ILE A 138 -0.42 -23.57 16.03
CA ILE A 138 -0.11 -22.44 16.92
C ILE A 138 1.40 -22.29 17.11
N GLU A 139 2.11 -23.41 17.31
CA GLU A 139 3.56 -23.43 17.49
C GLU A 139 4.27 -22.97 16.22
N GLU A 140 3.84 -23.49 15.07
CA GLU A 140 4.39 -23.07 13.77
C GLU A 140 4.19 -21.56 13.52
N VAL A 141 3.02 -21.00 13.86
CA VAL A 141 2.80 -19.55 13.74
C VAL A 141 3.68 -18.78 14.73
N ARG A 142 3.85 -19.28 15.96
CA ARG A 142 4.72 -18.66 16.96
C ARG A 142 6.14 -18.55 16.43
N ASP A 143 6.66 -19.61 15.81
CA ASP A 143 7.98 -19.62 15.20
C ASP A 143 8.10 -18.60 14.06
N ILE A 144 7.11 -18.54 13.16
CA ILE A 144 7.09 -17.54 12.08
C ILE A 144 7.14 -16.13 12.67
N VAL A 145 6.31 -15.84 13.67
CA VAL A 145 6.19 -14.51 14.29
C VAL A 145 7.46 -14.15 15.08
N GLU A 146 8.10 -15.11 15.77
CA GLU A 146 9.37 -14.90 16.46
C GLU A 146 10.50 -14.58 15.49
N ASN A 147 10.63 -15.36 14.42
CA ASN A 147 11.63 -15.13 13.38
C ASN A 147 11.46 -13.74 12.75
N LEU A 148 10.22 -13.32 12.48
CA LEU A 148 9.93 -11.98 11.96
C LEU A 148 10.26 -10.88 12.97
N ALA A 149 9.98 -11.09 14.26
CA ALA A 149 10.29 -10.13 15.30
C ALA A 149 11.81 -9.97 15.50
N GLN A 150 12.57 -11.07 15.40
CA GLN A 150 14.03 -11.08 15.51
C GLN A 150 14.72 -10.42 14.31
N ALA A 151 14.16 -10.55 13.11
CA ALA A 151 14.67 -9.89 11.90
C ALA A 151 14.51 -8.36 11.91
N GLY A 152 13.78 -7.78 12.88
CA GLY A 152 13.68 -6.34 13.07
C GLY A 152 13.09 -5.59 11.86
N THR A 153 13.64 -4.41 11.56
CA THR A 153 13.21 -3.58 10.42
C THR A 153 13.56 -4.18 9.06
N GLU A 154 14.44 -5.17 9.02
CA GLU A 154 14.74 -5.96 7.81
C GLU A 154 13.71 -7.07 7.57
N SER A 155 12.77 -7.29 8.51
CA SER A 155 11.70 -8.27 8.33
C SER A 155 10.83 -7.92 7.11
N SER A 156 10.50 -8.95 6.33
CA SER A 156 9.66 -8.80 5.14
C SER A 156 8.27 -8.30 5.54
N GLY A 157 8.00 -7.02 5.28
CA GLY A 157 6.68 -6.43 5.50
C GLY A 157 5.57 -7.15 4.74
N GLU A 158 5.92 -7.92 3.71
CA GLU A 158 5.02 -8.81 2.99
C GLU A 158 4.53 -9.97 3.87
N THR A 159 5.43 -10.63 4.60
CA THR A 159 5.07 -11.74 5.50
C THR A 159 4.17 -11.23 6.64
N TRP A 160 4.48 -10.07 7.23
CA TRP A 160 3.59 -9.43 8.21
C TRP A 160 2.21 -9.15 7.63
N PHE A 161 2.16 -8.53 6.44
CA PHE A 161 0.92 -8.24 5.75
C PHE A 161 0.06 -9.50 5.52
N VAL A 162 0.70 -10.58 5.05
CA VAL A 162 0.05 -11.87 4.80
C VAL A 162 -0.47 -12.49 6.09
N LEU A 163 0.31 -12.47 7.19
CA LEU A 163 -0.16 -12.97 8.48
C LEU A 163 -1.41 -12.23 8.96
N PHE A 164 -1.42 -10.90 8.90
CA PHE A 164 -2.60 -10.11 9.25
C PHE A 164 -3.78 -10.42 8.33
N LYS A 165 -3.56 -10.55 7.01
CA LYS A 165 -4.60 -10.95 6.04
C LYS A 165 -5.20 -12.31 6.41
N LEU A 166 -4.36 -13.33 6.62
CA LEU A 166 -4.79 -14.68 6.97
C LEU A 166 -5.52 -14.74 8.33
N ALA A 167 -5.10 -13.94 9.31
CA ALA A 167 -5.73 -13.85 10.62
C ALA A 167 -7.19 -13.37 10.57
N THR A 168 -7.61 -12.69 9.50
CA THR A 168 -9.01 -12.26 9.30
C THR A 168 -9.93 -13.40 8.81
N ARG A 169 -9.38 -14.52 8.34
CA ARG A 169 -10.14 -15.68 7.88
C ARG A 169 -10.77 -16.42 9.07
N GLN A 170 -11.92 -17.07 8.82
CA GLN A 170 -12.63 -17.90 9.80
C GLN A 170 -12.22 -19.38 9.68
N THR A 171 -10.96 -19.64 9.35
CA THR A 171 -10.40 -20.99 9.24
C THR A 171 -9.59 -21.32 10.51
N PRO A 172 -9.32 -22.61 10.81
CA PRO A 172 -8.46 -22.99 11.93
C PRO A 172 -7.10 -22.28 11.87
N ILE A 173 -6.50 -22.19 10.67
CA ILE A 173 -5.27 -21.44 10.41
C ILE A 173 -5.42 -19.96 10.80
N GLY A 174 -6.49 -19.30 10.35
CA GLY A 174 -6.74 -17.89 10.68
C GLY A 174 -6.93 -17.64 12.18
N VAL A 175 -7.59 -18.57 12.89
CA VAL A 175 -7.76 -18.51 14.34
C VAL A 175 -6.42 -18.67 15.05
N SER A 176 -5.61 -19.67 14.69
CA SER A 176 -4.27 -19.87 15.26
C SER A 176 -3.38 -18.64 15.08
N ILE A 177 -3.40 -18.03 13.89
CA ILE A 177 -2.62 -16.80 13.65
C ILE A 177 -3.14 -15.65 14.52
N ARG A 178 -4.45 -15.48 14.61
CA ARG A 178 -5.06 -14.42 15.43
C ARG A 178 -4.67 -14.53 16.89
N GLU A 179 -4.70 -15.73 17.46
CA GLU A 179 -4.33 -15.98 18.85
C GLU A 179 -2.87 -15.60 19.12
N VAL A 180 -1.94 -16.06 18.28
CA VAL A 180 -0.52 -15.73 18.43
C VAL A 180 -0.27 -14.22 18.30
N LEU A 181 -0.90 -13.56 17.32
CA LEU A 181 -0.77 -12.10 17.15
C LEU A 181 -1.31 -11.33 18.36
N GLN A 182 -2.45 -11.74 18.92
CA GLN A 182 -3.01 -11.12 20.13
C GLN A 182 -2.16 -11.40 21.38
N GLU A 183 -1.59 -12.60 21.50
CA GLU A 183 -0.65 -12.94 22.57
C GLU A 183 0.57 -12.01 22.52
N ARG A 184 1.16 -11.83 21.33
CA ARG A 184 2.30 -10.93 21.13
C ARG A 184 1.97 -9.46 21.39
N ALA A 185 0.81 -8.99 20.94
CA ALA A 185 0.36 -7.63 21.24
C ALA A 185 0.24 -7.40 22.76
N LYS A 186 -0.30 -8.37 23.50
CA LYS A 186 -0.35 -8.31 24.97
C LYS A 186 1.05 -8.31 25.59
N GLN A 187 1.96 -9.16 25.13
CA GLN A 187 3.35 -9.19 25.63
C GLN A 187 4.07 -7.86 25.39
N LEU A 188 3.95 -7.27 24.20
CA LEU A 188 4.52 -5.97 23.87
C LEU A 188 3.92 -4.85 24.74
N SER A 189 2.59 -4.84 24.92
CA SER A 189 1.94 -3.85 25.79
C SER A 189 2.43 -3.93 27.24
N LYS A 190 2.70 -5.14 27.75
CA LYS A 190 3.27 -5.33 29.10
C LYS A 190 4.71 -4.84 29.18
N LYS A 191 5.54 -5.10 28.17
CA LYS A 191 6.93 -4.60 28.11
C LYS A 191 6.98 -3.07 28.06
N VAL A 192 6.13 -2.44 27.25
CA VAL A 192 6.02 -0.97 27.18
C VAL A 192 5.57 -0.39 28.50
N LYS A 193 4.54 -0.97 29.14
CA LYS A 193 4.09 -0.51 30.47
C LYS A 193 5.19 -0.63 31.52
N LYS A 194 5.95 -1.73 31.55
CA LYS A 194 7.09 -1.90 32.45
C LYS A 194 8.17 -0.86 32.18
N ALA A 195 8.58 -0.70 30.92
CA ALA A 195 9.56 0.31 30.53
C ALA A 195 9.13 1.76 30.87
N GLN A 196 7.82 2.06 30.83
CA GLN A 196 7.28 3.35 31.25
C GLN A 196 7.26 3.53 32.77
N LEU A 197 7.05 2.45 33.54
CA LEU A 197 7.09 2.45 35.00
C LEU A 197 8.52 2.50 35.55
N ASP A 198 9.49 1.99 34.79
CA ASP A 198 10.92 1.98 35.13
C ASP A 198 11.64 3.29 34.71
N LEU A 199 10.95 4.23 34.07
CA LEU A 199 11.47 5.59 33.86
C LEU A 199 11.42 6.31 35.22
N PRO A 200 12.54 6.85 35.73
CA PRO A 200 12.51 7.66 36.94
C PRO A 200 11.54 8.81 36.69
N LEU A 201 10.55 8.95 37.57
CA LEU A 201 9.84 10.21 37.75
C LEU A 201 10.93 11.27 37.85
N LYS A 202 11.03 12.12 36.83
CA LYS A 202 11.87 13.29 36.87
C LYS A 202 11.39 14.03 38.12
N GLU A 203 12.19 13.99 39.19
CA GLU A 203 11.94 14.76 40.39
C GLU A 203 11.63 16.18 39.92
N GLU A 204 10.43 16.66 40.24
CA GLU A 204 10.20 18.10 40.29
C GLU A 204 11.23 18.64 41.28
N SER A 205 12.34 19.13 40.73
CA SER A 205 13.31 19.94 41.43
C SER A 205 12.58 21.22 41.85
N GLU A 206 11.98 21.21 43.03
CA GLU A 206 11.76 22.41 43.82
C GLU A 206 13.10 23.17 43.89
N GLY A 207 13.12 24.39 43.38
CA GLY A 207 14.15 25.39 43.69
C GLY A 207 15.44 25.27 42.88
N ASP A 208 15.44 25.83 41.68
CA ASP A 208 16.66 26.50 41.18
C ASP A 208 16.26 27.85 40.56
N THR A 209 16.36 28.89 41.38
CA THR A 209 16.36 30.29 40.95
C THR A 209 17.51 30.49 39.99
N GLY A 210 17.23 30.47 38.69
CA GLY A 210 18.20 30.84 37.67
C GLY A 210 18.77 32.24 37.91
N PRO A 211 20.07 32.48 37.63
CA PRO A 211 20.70 33.76 37.89
C PRO A 211 20.09 34.86 37.01
N ALA A 212 19.82 36.01 37.62
CA ALA A 212 19.31 37.21 36.96
C ALA A 212 20.30 37.72 35.92
N ILE A 213 19.81 37.94 34.70
CA ILE A 213 20.56 38.62 33.64
C ILE A 213 20.34 40.12 33.85
N GLU A 214 21.36 40.81 34.36
CA GLU A 214 21.44 42.27 34.32
C GLU A 214 21.77 42.71 32.88
N PHE A 215 21.01 43.66 32.36
CA PHE A 215 21.26 44.30 31.08
C PHE A 215 22.05 45.59 31.31
N GLU A 216 23.28 45.64 30.82
CA GLU A 216 23.97 46.89 30.43
C GLU A 216 23.96 47.04 28.91
#